data_AF-A0A0J8YB97-F1
#
_entry.id   AF-A0A0J8YB97-F1
#
_cell.length_a   1.000
_cell.length_b   1.000
_cell.length_c   1.000
_cell.angle_alpha   90.00
_cell.angle_beta   90.00
_cell.angle_gamma   90.00
#
_symmetry.space_group_name_H-M   'P 1'
#
loop_
_entity.id
_entity.type
_entity.pdbx_description
1 polymer ?
#
loop_
_entity_poly.entity_id
_entity_poly.type
_entity_poly.pdbx_seq_one_letter_code
_entity_poly.pdbx_strand_id
1 'polypeptide(L)'
;MAIFDIEKDELLRLSDDQLEELIARLSEAEVAMHGHSPACVSWSGSIKAPDGGIDIHVQVPVDQLKPGFLIMPNTVFQAKKHKMPKAAIEKEMGTGQTLSPIISEQARKRGSYIIVSLGDDCSPSGKAARLNAMRDAVKDDSNRSHLHLDFYDRSKLTQWLRQHPSVMLWVKRKLGQGYSGWQPYGAWSNPPQGVTDTLISAPGVTITLPSGKGQQLKIDEAINPMRKLISSTNKTVRITGLSGVGKTRIVQALFDETVGTDALDRTIAIYADTGSEPVPSATAMLDKLIAESRRAVMILDNCPSELHASLTSKVSAAGKEVSLITIEYDIREDKPQTTEVIHIATEGPEVAEQLLIRRFPSIGQNNARRIAKFADGNARVALAIAERVEEGESLALLSDEQIFNRLFEQRNHPDGDLREQAEILSLVYSFSVSATGMDSNELEILGSLSGYSKAQLFRAVTKLMSRHVVQKRANWRAVLPQAIANRLAISALDSIPVDQLRATFETSGRQRLLMSFAHRLGLLHDHAVAKEIVKAWLHPEGLLGQIVNLDDVSTRILNYVAPVAPGALLERIEDALITSNFEPFKSLYNPQRTTIINLLQLLAYEARYFERCIK
;
A
#
# COMPACT_ATOMS: atom_id res chain seq x y z
N MET A 1 -24.58 -3.62 -4.96
CA MET A 1 -24.46 -2.54 -3.96
C MET A 1 -23.96 -1.29 -4.64
N ALA A 2 -24.57 -0.13 -4.39
CA ALA A 2 -24.07 1.14 -4.89
C ALA A 2 -22.84 1.57 -4.06
N ILE A 3 -21.64 1.54 -4.66
CA ILE A 3 -20.40 1.87 -3.94
C ILE A 3 -20.24 3.39 -3.79
N PHE A 4 -20.48 4.14 -4.87
CA PHE A 4 -20.36 5.60 -4.91
C PHE A 4 -21.70 6.32 -4.87
N ASP A 5 -22.57 5.87 -3.97
CA ASP A 5 -23.85 6.53 -3.73
C ASP A 5 -24.08 6.74 -2.24
N ILE A 6 -24.81 7.81 -1.92
CA ILE A 6 -25.16 8.22 -0.57
C ILE A 6 -26.53 8.90 -0.62
N GLU A 7 -27.39 8.59 0.34
CA GLU A 7 -28.67 9.26 0.43
C GLU A 7 -28.49 10.66 1.02
N LYS A 8 -29.17 11.66 0.44
CA LYS A 8 -28.96 13.06 0.84
C LYS A 8 -29.17 13.29 2.34
N ASP A 9 -30.14 12.60 2.94
CA ASP A 9 -30.48 12.74 4.37
C ASP A 9 -29.41 12.16 5.29
N GLU A 10 -28.55 11.25 4.79
CA GLU A 10 -27.45 10.70 5.58
C GLU A 10 -26.42 11.76 5.96
N LEU A 11 -26.28 12.80 5.12
CA LEU A 11 -25.37 13.93 5.36
C LEU A 11 -25.77 14.74 6.60
N LEU A 12 -27.04 14.72 7.04
CA LEU A 12 -27.50 15.45 8.24
C LEU A 12 -26.76 15.05 9.53
N ARG A 13 -26.15 13.86 9.54
CA ARG A 13 -25.38 13.35 10.69
C ARG A 13 -24.00 14.00 10.82
N LEU A 14 -23.55 14.76 9.82
CA LEU A 14 -22.27 15.47 9.89
C LEU A 14 -22.31 16.54 11.00
N SER A 15 -21.20 16.71 11.71
CA SER A 15 -20.97 17.89 12.57
C SER A 15 -20.69 19.14 11.72
N ASP A 16 -20.72 20.31 12.35
CA ASP A 16 -20.38 21.58 11.69
C ASP A 16 -18.96 21.51 11.09
N ASP A 17 -17.96 21.10 11.88
CA ASP A 17 -16.58 20.90 11.41
C ASP A 17 -16.47 19.91 10.25
N GLN A 18 -17.30 18.85 10.24
CA GLN A 18 -17.30 17.86 9.16
C GLN A 18 -17.96 18.39 7.89
N LEU A 19 -18.94 19.30 8.00
CA LEU A 19 -19.52 19.97 6.85
C LEU A 19 -18.52 20.94 6.22
N GLU A 20 -17.77 21.69 7.05
CA GLU A 20 -16.68 22.55 6.57
C GLU A 20 -15.61 21.74 5.85
N GLU A 21 -15.11 20.66 6.46
CA GLU A 21 -14.11 19.77 5.84
C GLU A 21 -14.65 19.12 4.54
N LEU A 22 -15.94 18.77 4.48
CA LEU A 22 -16.58 18.26 3.26
C LEU A 22 -16.53 19.29 2.13
N ILE A 23 -16.96 20.52 2.39
CA ILE A 23 -16.98 21.58 1.38
C ILE A 23 -15.55 21.88 0.92
N ALA A 24 -14.59 21.97 1.84
CA ALA A 24 -13.18 22.16 1.50
C ALA A 24 -12.65 21.06 0.57
N ARG A 25 -12.89 19.78 0.90
CA ARG A 25 -12.47 18.64 0.06
C ARG A 25 -13.15 18.63 -1.32
N LEU A 26 -14.41 19.04 -1.41
CA LEU A 26 -15.12 19.16 -2.68
C LEU A 26 -14.58 20.31 -3.52
N SER A 27 -14.27 21.45 -2.90
CA SER A 27 -13.61 22.58 -3.55
C SER A 27 -12.24 22.18 -4.08
N GLU A 28 -11.43 21.47 -3.29
CA GLU A 28 -10.12 20.94 -3.73
C GLU A 28 -10.26 20.04 -4.96
N ALA A 29 -11.23 19.10 -4.92
CA ALA A 29 -11.47 18.17 -6.02
C ALA A 29 -11.97 18.88 -7.29
N GLU A 30 -12.82 19.90 -7.14
CA GLU A 30 -13.29 20.71 -8.26
C GLU A 30 -12.15 21.52 -8.89
N VAL A 31 -11.29 22.14 -8.08
CA VAL A 31 -10.11 22.89 -8.55
C VAL A 31 -9.14 21.95 -9.30
N ALA A 32 -8.88 20.77 -8.74
CA ALA A 32 -8.00 19.76 -9.35
C ALA A 32 -8.56 19.20 -10.66
N MET A 33 -9.88 18.97 -10.74
CA MET A 33 -10.55 18.53 -11.95
C MET A 33 -10.37 19.54 -13.10
N HIS A 34 -10.25 20.83 -12.79
CA HIS A 34 -9.97 21.90 -13.75
C HIS A 34 -8.47 22.10 -14.06
N GLY A 35 -7.58 21.28 -13.49
CA GLY A 35 -6.14 21.31 -13.76
C GLY A 35 -5.35 22.29 -12.90
N HIS A 36 -5.91 22.73 -11.77
CA HIS A 36 -5.26 23.64 -10.83
C HIS A 36 -4.88 22.92 -9.52
N SER A 37 -3.93 23.46 -8.76
CA SER A 37 -3.51 22.85 -7.49
C SER A 37 -4.59 23.01 -6.40
N PRO A 38 -4.90 21.93 -5.65
CA PRO A 38 -5.73 21.99 -4.43
C PRO A 38 -5.30 23.03 -3.40
N ALA A 39 -4.03 23.45 -3.38
CA ALA A 39 -3.52 24.50 -2.47
C ALA A 39 -4.18 25.88 -2.70
N CYS A 40 -4.94 26.05 -3.78
CA CYS A 40 -5.77 27.24 -3.98
C CYS A 40 -6.97 27.34 -3.01
N VAL A 41 -7.22 26.30 -2.20
CA VAL A 41 -8.30 26.25 -1.21
C VAL A 41 -7.76 26.43 0.20
N SER A 42 -8.29 27.39 0.94
CA SER A 42 -7.97 27.69 2.35
C SER A 42 -9.21 27.51 3.22
N TRP A 43 -9.06 26.90 4.40
CA TRP A 43 -10.15 26.69 5.36
C TRP A 43 -9.65 26.55 6.81
N SER A 44 -10.54 26.82 7.75
CA SER A 44 -10.33 26.99 9.21
C SER A 44 -9.57 25.84 9.91
N GLY A 45 -9.59 24.62 9.37
CA GLY A 45 -8.92 23.44 9.93
C GLY A 45 -7.45 23.27 9.54
N SER A 46 -6.90 24.09 8.62
CA SER A 46 -5.54 23.92 8.07
C SER A 46 -4.53 24.96 8.58
N ILE A 47 -4.98 26.13 9.04
CA ILE A 47 -4.08 27.21 9.49
C ILE A 47 -4.74 27.93 10.68
N LYS A 48 -4.04 28.01 11.81
CA LYS A 48 -4.43 28.82 12.99
C LYS A 48 -4.29 30.33 12.68
N ALA A 49 -5.08 30.85 11.76
CA ALA A 49 -5.25 32.28 11.54
C ALA A 49 -6.68 32.69 11.91
N PRO A 50 -6.90 33.86 12.53
CA PRO A 50 -8.24 34.39 12.76
C PRO A 50 -8.82 34.85 11.42
N ASP A 51 -9.34 33.92 10.63
CA ASP A 51 -9.88 34.15 9.28
C ASP A 51 -11.27 34.80 9.32
N GLY A 52 -11.42 35.94 10.00
CA GLY A 52 -12.51 36.90 9.82
C GLY A 52 -13.98 36.42 9.85
N GLY A 53 -14.26 35.14 10.15
CA GLY A 53 -15.57 34.50 9.99
C GLY A 53 -15.83 33.76 8.66
N ILE A 54 -14.80 33.47 7.85
CA ILE A 54 -14.92 32.67 6.61
C ILE A 54 -14.59 31.20 6.88
N ASP A 55 -15.44 30.30 6.41
CA ASP A 55 -15.22 28.86 6.58
C ASP A 55 -14.28 28.30 5.50
N ILE A 56 -14.54 28.61 4.21
CA ILE A 56 -13.71 28.16 3.07
C ILE A 56 -13.52 29.30 2.06
N HIS A 57 -12.27 29.52 1.63
CA HIS A 57 -11.90 30.46 0.57
C HIS A 57 -11.13 29.76 -0.55
N VAL A 58 -11.62 29.91 -1.78
CA VAL A 58 -10.99 29.38 -3.00
C VAL A 58 -10.46 30.56 -3.80
N GLN A 59 -9.18 30.51 -4.16
CA GLN A 59 -8.52 31.51 -5.00
C GLN A 59 -7.67 30.85 -6.08
N VAL A 60 -8.27 30.66 -7.26
CA VAL A 60 -7.58 30.12 -8.44
C VAL A 60 -6.94 31.27 -9.24
N PRO A 61 -5.67 31.17 -9.66
CA PRO A 61 -4.96 32.25 -10.37
C PRO A 61 -5.33 32.30 -11.86
N VAL A 62 -6.63 32.43 -12.16
CA VAL A 62 -7.18 32.57 -13.52
C VAL A 62 -8.30 33.59 -13.54
N ASP A 63 -8.61 34.14 -14.71
CA ASP A 63 -9.68 35.13 -14.85
C ASP A 63 -11.08 34.48 -14.94
N GLN A 64 -11.15 33.26 -15.46
CA GLN A 64 -12.41 32.53 -15.67
C GLN A 64 -12.22 31.04 -15.40
N LEU A 65 -13.22 30.43 -14.75
CA LEU A 65 -13.34 28.99 -14.61
C LEU A 65 -14.37 28.44 -15.60
N LYS A 66 -14.27 27.15 -15.92
CA LYS A 66 -15.36 26.47 -16.60
C LYS A 66 -16.56 26.39 -15.64
N PRO A 67 -17.80 26.57 -16.13
CA PRO A 67 -18.98 26.51 -15.27
C PRO A 67 -19.12 25.13 -14.61
N GLY A 68 -19.30 25.11 -13.29
CA GLY A 68 -19.45 23.90 -12.48
C GLY A 68 -20.02 24.23 -11.10
N PHE A 69 -19.49 23.60 -10.05
CA PHE A 69 -19.78 23.99 -8.66
C PHE A 69 -18.91 25.16 -8.18
N LEU A 70 -17.86 25.51 -8.93
CA LEU A 70 -17.10 26.75 -8.78
C LEU A 70 -17.30 27.59 -10.04
N ILE A 71 -17.92 28.76 -9.89
CA ILE A 71 -18.20 29.67 -11.00
C ILE A 71 -17.13 30.76 -11.11
N MET A 72 -16.74 31.35 -9.97
CA MET A 72 -15.75 32.42 -9.92
C MET A 72 -14.40 31.92 -9.40
N PRO A 73 -13.27 32.37 -9.97
CA PRO A 73 -11.93 32.01 -9.49
C PRO A 73 -11.66 32.39 -8.03
N ASN A 74 -12.30 33.46 -7.56
CA ASN A 74 -12.35 33.85 -6.15
C ASN A 74 -13.74 33.51 -5.59
N THR A 75 -13.84 32.48 -4.76
CA THR A 75 -15.12 32.03 -4.19
C THR A 75 -14.98 31.82 -2.68
N VAL A 76 -15.90 32.37 -1.92
CA VAL A 76 -16.06 32.14 -0.48
C VAL A 76 -17.27 31.25 -0.25
N PHE A 77 -17.11 30.20 0.54
CA PHE A 77 -18.21 29.39 1.04
C PHE A 77 -18.41 29.62 2.53
N GLN A 78 -19.69 29.68 2.92
CA GLN A 78 -20.12 29.66 4.30
C GLN A 78 -20.94 28.39 4.57
N ALA A 79 -20.46 27.56 5.48
CA ALA A 79 -21.09 26.30 5.88
C ALA A 79 -22.13 26.54 6.99
N LYS A 80 -23.33 25.99 6.83
CA LYS A 80 -24.40 26.04 7.83
C LYS A 80 -25.06 24.69 7.95
N LYS A 81 -24.98 24.10 9.14
CA LYS A 81 -25.64 22.82 9.43
C LYS A 81 -27.17 22.94 9.47
N HIS A 82 -27.67 24.05 9.99
CA HIS A 82 -29.10 24.30 10.15
C HIS A 82 -29.72 25.00 8.94
N LYS A 83 -31.05 25.00 8.87
CA LYS A 83 -31.80 25.76 7.86
C LYS A 83 -31.48 27.25 7.96
N MET A 84 -31.42 27.91 6.81
CA MET A 84 -31.08 29.33 6.66
C MET A 84 -32.28 30.14 6.17
N PRO A 85 -33.34 30.36 6.97
CA PRO A 85 -34.43 31.26 6.60
C PRO A 85 -33.93 32.69 6.38
N LYS A 86 -34.75 33.56 5.78
CA LYS A 86 -34.38 34.94 5.41
C LYS A 86 -33.66 35.69 6.55
N ALA A 87 -34.22 35.68 7.76
CA ALA A 87 -33.62 36.36 8.92
C ALA A 87 -32.24 35.80 9.31
N ALA A 88 -32.00 34.49 9.12
CA ALA A 88 -30.70 33.89 9.40
C ALA A 88 -29.67 34.27 8.33
N ILE A 89 -30.07 34.35 7.06
CA ILE A 89 -29.22 34.84 5.96
C ILE A 89 -28.84 36.31 6.19
N GLU A 90 -29.80 37.15 6.54
CA GLU A 90 -29.56 38.56 6.82
C GLU A 90 -28.58 38.76 7.97
N LYS A 91 -28.73 37.96 9.05
CA LYS A 91 -27.83 37.97 10.20
C LYS A 91 -26.42 37.43 9.88
N GLU A 92 -26.35 36.45 8.99
CA GLU A 92 -25.07 35.86 8.56
C GLU A 92 -24.27 36.84 7.70
N MET A 93 -24.94 37.48 6.74
CA MET A 93 -24.28 38.39 5.80
C MET A 93 -24.00 39.76 6.42
N GLY A 94 -24.56 40.09 7.58
CA GLY A 94 -24.31 41.35 8.29
C GLY A 94 -25.10 41.50 9.59
N THR A 95 -24.89 42.60 10.30
CA THR A 95 -25.58 42.87 11.60
C THR A 95 -26.91 43.61 11.41
N GLY A 96 -27.59 43.40 10.28
CA GLY A 96 -28.86 44.04 9.93
C GLY A 96 -28.77 45.51 9.49
N GLN A 97 -27.67 46.23 9.82
CA GLN A 97 -27.42 47.61 9.37
C GLN A 97 -26.19 47.76 8.47
N THR A 98 -25.21 46.86 8.59
CA THR A 98 -23.98 46.89 7.79
C THR A 98 -23.63 45.51 7.26
N LEU A 99 -23.29 45.45 5.98
CA LEU A 99 -22.81 44.24 5.31
C LEU A 99 -21.45 43.83 5.89
N SER A 100 -21.21 42.53 6.00
CA SER A 100 -19.92 41.98 6.43
C SER A 100 -18.79 42.48 5.51
N PRO A 101 -17.67 43.00 6.06
CA PRO A 101 -16.55 43.52 5.27
C PRO A 101 -16.01 42.53 4.23
N ILE A 102 -16.05 41.24 4.54
CA ILE A 102 -15.62 40.15 3.67
C ILE A 102 -16.47 40.08 2.39
N ILE A 103 -17.78 40.24 2.52
CA ILE A 103 -18.69 40.16 1.37
C ILE A 103 -18.51 41.40 0.48
N SER A 104 -18.33 42.58 1.07
CA SER A 104 -17.95 43.79 0.33
C SER A 104 -16.59 43.65 -0.37
N GLU A 105 -15.63 42.98 0.25
CA GLU A 105 -14.34 42.69 -0.38
C GLU A 105 -14.48 41.72 -1.56
N GLN A 106 -15.30 40.67 -1.41
CA GLN A 106 -15.61 39.75 -2.51
C GLN A 106 -16.29 40.48 -3.68
N ALA A 107 -17.21 41.41 -3.40
CA ALA A 107 -17.83 42.24 -4.43
C ALA A 107 -16.79 43.09 -5.18
N ARG A 108 -15.83 43.69 -4.46
CA ARG A 108 -14.72 44.46 -5.05
C ARG A 108 -13.81 43.60 -5.93
N LYS A 109 -13.55 42.36 -5.51
CA LYS A 109 -12.73 41.37 -6.23
C LYS A 109 -13.48 40.68 -7.38
N ARG A 110 -14.74 41.02 -7.62
CA ARG A 110 -15.63 40.33 -8.58
C ARG A 110 -15.72 38.81 -8.29
N GLY A 111 -15.74 38.46 -7.02
CA GLY A 111 -15.77 37.07 -6.55
C GLY A 111 -17.18 36.50 -6.40
N SER A 112 -17.26 35.34 -5.75
CA SER A 112 -18.51 34.67 -5.40
C SER A 112 -18.62 34.49 -3.89
N TYR A 113 -19.84 34.64 -3.36
CA TYR A 113 -20.18 34.28 -1.98
C TYR A 113 -21.33 33.26 -2.00
N ILE A 114 -21.08 32.07 -1.46
CA ILE A 114 -22.00 30.93 -1.52
C ILE A 114 -22.31 30.45 -0.12
N ILE A 115 -23.59 30.40 0.24
CA ILE A 115 -24.03 29.76 1.48
C ILE A 115 -24.36 28.30 1.18
N VAL A 116 -23.74 27.38 1.92
CA VAL A 116 -24.04 25.95 1.87
C VAL A 116 -24.83 25.57 3.12
N SER A 117 -26.08 25.16 2.94
CA SER A 117 -26.97 24.75 4.03
C SER A 117 -27.29 23.27 3.96
N LEU A 118 -26.84 22.53 4.97
CA LEU A 118 -27.13 21.11 5.12
C LEU A 118 -28.56 20.86 5.60
N GLY A 119 -29.16 21.82 6.33
CA GLY A 119 -30.51 21.72 6.85
C GLY A 119 -31.60 22.06 5.83
N ASP A 120 -31.27 22.82 4.79
CA ASP A 120 -32.18 23.13 3.69
C ASP A 120 -32.17 22.03 2.61
N ASP A 121 -33.34 21.81 2.02
CA ASP A 121 -33.57 20.94 0.87
C ASP A 121 -34.67 21.62 0.06
N CYS A 122 -34.26 22.59 -0.76
CA CYS A 122 -35.14 23.62 -1.26
C CYS A 122 -35.85 23.16 -2.54
N SER A 123 -37.13 23.52 -2.65
CA SER A 123 -37.77 23.61 -3.97
C SER A 123 -37.14 24.75 -4.79
N PRO A 124 -37.33 24.80 -6.12
CA PRO A 124 -36.85 25.92 -6.93
C PRO A 124 -37.29 27.30 -6.40
N SER A 125 -38.52 27.42 -5.92
CA SER A 125 -39.03 28.66 -5.30
C SER A 125 -38.37 28.96 -3.96
N GLY A 126 -38.10 27.93 -3.13
CA GLY A 126 -37.37 28.06 -1.88
C GLY A 126 -35.94 28.57 -2.11
N LYS A 127 -35.22 28.00 -3.09
CA LYS A 127 -33.87 28.46 -3.45
C LYS A 127 -33.89 29.91 -3.96
N ALA A 128 -34.86 30.27 -4.80
CA ALA A 128 -35.02 31.65 -5.26
C ALA A 128 -35.25 32.63 -4.10
N ALA A 129 -36.04 32.24 -3.09
CA ALA A 129 -36.26 33.06 -1.90
C ALA A 129 -34.97 33.25 -1.07
N ARG A 130 -34.13 32.21 -0.93
CA ARG A 130 -32.81 32.32 -0.27
C ARG A 130 -31.89 33.27 -1.02
N LEU A 131 -31.80 33.13 -2.34
CA LEU A 131 -30.99 34.01 -3.18
C LEU A 131 -31.48 35.47 -3.13
N ASN A 132 -32.80 35.69 -3.11
CA ASN A 132 -33.34 37.03 -2.95
C ASN A 132 -32.99 37.62 -1.58
N ALA A 133 -33.03 36.83 -0.50
CA ALA A 133 -32.56 37.30 0.80
C ALA A 133 -31.06 37.68 0.78
N MET A 134 -30.22 36.91 0.07
CA MET A 134 -28.80 37.26 -0.08
C MET A 134 -28.61 38.55 -0.90
N ARG A 135 -29.40 38.75 -1.96
CA ARG A 135 -29.40 39.98 -2.78
C ARG A 135 -29.88 41.20 -1.99
N ASP A 136 -30.93 41.03 -1.19
CA ASP A 136 -31.45 42.07 -0.31
C ASP A 136 -30.37 42.52 0.69
N ALA A 137 -29.58 41.58 1.22
CA ALA A 137 -28.51 41.88 2.19
C ALA A 137 -27.37 42.71 1.59
N VAL A 138 -27.07 42.58 0.29
CA VAL A 138 -25.99 43.34 -0.40
C VAL A 138 -26.50 44.56 -1.16
N LYS A 139 -27.78 44.91 -1.05
CA LYS A 139 -28.42 45.94 -1.89
C LYS A 139 -27.74 47.30 -1.78
N ASP A 140 -27.18 47.63 -0.62
CA ASP A 140 -26.58 48.93 -0.31
C ASP A 140 -25.07 48.97 -0.64
N ASP A 141 -24.47 47.87 -1.10
CA ASP A 141 -23.07 47.82 -1.52
C ASP A 141 -22.89 48.37 -2.95
N SER A 142 -21.91 49.24 -3.15
CA SER A 142 -21.65 49.90 -4.43
C SER A 142 -21.15 48.94 -5.53
N ASN A 143 -20.58 47.79 -5.15
CA ASN A 143 -20.04 46.78 -6.05
C ASN A 143 -20.96 45.55 -6.20
N ARG A 144 -22.20 45.60 -5.70
CA ARG A 144 -23.13 44.46 -5.69
C ARG A 144 -23.31 43.74 -7.05
N SER A 145 -23.22 44.47 -8.16
CA SER A 145 -23.36 43.90 -9.52
C SER A 145 -22.18 43.03 -9.95
N HIS A 146 -21.04 43.15 -9.26
CA HIS A 146 -19.85 42.36 -9.51
C HIS A 146 -19.77 41.10 -8.63
N LEU A 147 -20.63 40.98 -7.62
CA LEU A 147 -20.65 39.85 -6.71
C LEU A 147 -21.56 38.74 -7.25
N HIS A 148 -21.01 37.55 -7.43
CA HIS A 148 -21.80 36.35 -7.70
C HIS A 148 -22.34 35.77 -6.38
N LEU A 149 -23.64 35.48 -6.32
CA LEU A 149 -24.29 34.89 -5.15
C LEU A 149 -24.94 33.57 -5.52
N ASP A 150 -24.70 32.51 -4.75
CA ASP A 150 -25.41 31.24 -4.89
C ASP A 150 -25.75 30.62 -3.52
N PHE A 151 -26.65 29.65 -3.52
CA PHE A 151 -27.10 28.90 -2.35
C PHE A 151 -27.12 27.42 -2.67
N TYR A 152 -26.30 26.64 -1.95
CA TYR A 152 -26.21 25.19 -2.10
C TYR A 152 -26.95 24.54 -0.94
N ASP A 153 -28.07 23.91 -1.26
CA ASP A 153 -28.79 23.07 -0.32
C ASP A 153 -28.18 21.66 -0.27
N ARG A 154 -28.72 20.82 0.62
CA ARG A 154 -28.27 19.44 0.79
C ARG A 154 -28.37 18.61 -0.50
N SER A 155 -29.37 18.87 -1.34
CA SER A 155 -29.54 18.18 -2.63
C SER A 155 -28.41 18.55 -3.59
N LYS A 156 -28.05 19.83 -3.70
CA LYS A 156 -26.91 20.30 -4.52
C LYS A 156 -25.58 19.78 -3.97
N LEU A 157 -25.39 19.76 -2.65
CA LEU A 157 -24.20 19.20 -2.01
C LEU A 157 -24.04 17.70 -2.30
N THR A 158 -25.13 16.94 -2.27
CA THR A 158 -25.13 15.51 -2.63
C THR A 158 -24.77 15.29 -4.10
N GLN A 159 -25.27 16.14 -5.01
CA GLN A 159 -24.89 16.10 -6.42
C GLN A 159 -23.39 16.36 -6.61
N TRP A 160 -22.83 17.33 -5.87
CA TRP A 160 -21.40 17.62 -5.91
C TRP A 160 -20.57 16.43 -5.42
N LEU A 161 -20.93 15.88 -4.26
CA LEU A 161 -20.26 14.74 -3.65
C LEU A 161 -20.28 13.50 -4.55
N ARG A 162 -21.39 13.26 -5.24
CA ARG A 162 -21.51 12.14 -6.19
C ARG A 162 -20.50 12.20 -7.32
N GLN A 163 -19.89 13.34 -7.64
CA GLN A 163 -18.88 13.45 -8.70
C GLN A 163 -17.47 13.02 -8.24
N HIS A 164 -17.25 12.92 -6.93
CA HIS A 164 -15.90 12.81 -6.35
C HIS A 164 -15.74 11.54 -5.48
N PRO A 165 -15.36 10.39 -6.08
CA PRO A 165 -15.25 9.09 -5.39
C PRO A 165 -14.40 9.09 -4.11
N SER A 166 -13.24 9.75 -4.11
CA SER A 166 -12.36 9.79 -2.94
C SER A 166 -13.01 10.55 -1.77
N VAL A 167 -13.68 11.67 -2.06
CA VAL A 167 -14.42 12.45 -1.07
C VAL A 167 -15.63 11.65 -0.54
N MET A 168 -16.31 10.89 -1.39
CA MET A 168 -17.38 9.97 -0.99
C MET A 168 -16.90 8.92 0.02
N LEU A 169 -15.72 8.32 -0.22
CA LEU A 169 -15.12 7.37 0.73
C LEU A 169 -14.84 8.02 2.09
N TRP A 170 -14.33 9.26 2.08
CA TRP A 170 -14.10 10.03 3.30
C TRP A 170 -15.42 10.28 4.06
N VAL A 171 -16.47 10.74 3.38
CA VAL A 171 -17.79 11.01 4.00
C VAL A 171 -18.36 9.74 4.63
N LYS A 172 -18.40 8.63 3.87
CA LYS A 172 -18.92 7.36 4.38
C LYS A 172 -18.17 6.89 5.62
N ARG A 173 -16.85 7.06 5.66
CA ARG A 173 -16.05 6.75 6.85
C ARG A 173 -16.44 7.61 8.05
N LYS A 174 -16.62 8.92 7.88
CA LYS A 174 -17.07 9.83 8.96
C LYS A 174 -18.47 9.50 9.46
N LEU A 175 -19.33 8.96 8.59
CA LEU A 175 -20.70 8.54 8.91
C LEU A 175 -20.81 7.10 9.49
N GLY A 176 -19.68 6.41 9.71
CA GLY A 176 -19.67 5.03 10.19
C GLY A 176 -20.12 3.98 9.17
N GLN A 177 -20.20 4.37 7.89
CA GLN A 177 -20.58 3.53 6.74
C GLN A 177 -19.39 3.28 5.80
N GLY A 178 -18.16 3.46 6.33
CA GLY A 178 -16.94 3.30 5.56
C GLY A 178 -16.77 1.88 5.05
N TYR A 179 -16.21 1.77 3.85
CA TYR A 179 -15.80 0.48 3.30
C TYR A 179 -14.55 -0.02 4.03
N SER A 180 -14.61 -1.22 4.58
CA SER A 180 -13.49 -1.80 5.33
C SER A 180 -12.24 -1.85 4.45
N GLY A 181 -11.12 -1.35 4.97
CA GLY A 181 -9.83 -1.33 4.28
C GLY A 181 -9.65 -0.24 3.22
N TRP A 182 -10.70 0.42 2.74
CA TRP A 182 -10.61 1.48 1.74
C TRP A 182 -10.44 2.86 2.37
N GLN A 183 -9.52 3.66 1.81
CA GLN A 183 -9.20 4.98 2.32
C GLN A 183 -8.97 5.97 1.17
N PRO A 184 -9.35 7.25 1.32
CA PRO A 184 -8.90 8.32 0.43
C PRO A 184 -7.39 8.58 0.61
N TYR A 185 -6.85 9.59 -0.09
CA TYR A 185 -5.50 10.09 0.22
C TYR A 185 -5.36 10.46 1.71
N GLY A 186 -4.22 10.08 2.28
CA GLY A 186 -3.88 10.32 3.68
C GLY A 186 -2.58 9.62 4.05
N ALA A 187 -2.34 9.49 5.36
CA ALA A 187 -1.13 8.89 5.89
C ALA A 187 -1.18 7.34 5.84
N TRP A 188 -1.09 6.77 4.63
CA TRP A 188 -1.18 5.31 4.39
C TRP A 188 -0.06 4.53 5.09
N SER A 189 1.10 5.17 5.28
CA SER A 189 2.23 4.59 6.02
C SER A 189 2.02 4.55 7.56
N ASN A 190 0.86 5.02 8.05
CA ASN A 190 0.41 5.03 9.44
C ASN A 190 1.48 5.52 10.44
N PRO A 191 1.95 6.77 10.31
CA PRO A 191 2.85 7.37 11.29
C PRO A 191 2.19 7.44 12.69
N PRO A 192 2.93 7.20 13.79
CA PRO A 192 2.47 7.58 15.13
C PRO A 192 1.92 9.00 15.20
N GLN A 193 0.87 9.17 16.00
CA GLN A 193 0.17 10.45 16.17
C GLN A 193 1.13 11.54 16.66
N GLY A 194 1.02 12.75 16.09
CA GLY A 194 1.82 13.92 16.47
C GLY A 194 3.21 13.99 15.82
N VAL A 195 3.63 12.97 15.06
CA VAL A 195 4.88 13.02 14.29
C VAL A 195 4.60 13.60 12.91
N THR A 196 5.41 14.56 12.45
CA THR A 196 5.34 15.02 11.05
C THR A 196 5.50 13.81 10.12
N ASP A 197 4.78 13.80 9.00
CA ASP A 197 4.89 12.75 7.98
C ASP A 197 5.51 13.33 6.71
N THR A 198 6.72 13.89 6.81
CA THR A 198 7.48 14.38 5.64
C THR A 198 8.34 13.26 5.05
N LEU A 199 8.55 13.26 3.74
CA LEU A 199 9.43 12.28 3.09
C LEU A 199 10.88 12.49 3.55
N ILE A 200 11.58 11.40 3.87
CA ILE A 200 13.01 11.44 4.21
C ILE A 200 13.80 11.35 2.90
N SER A 201 14.48 12.44 2.53
CA SER A 201 15.29 12.53 1.30
C SER A 201 16.78 12.25 1.53
N ALA A 202 17.11 11.45 2.55
CA ALA A 202 18.48 11.04 2.80
C ALA A 202 18.98 10.11 1.67
N PRO A 203 20.31 10.04 1.42
CA PRO A 203 20.89 9.04 0.54
C PRO A 203 20.50 7.62 0.96
N GLY A 204 20.57 6.66 0.04
CA GLY A 204 20.41 5.25 0.36
C GLY A 204 19.05 4.63 0.04
N VAL A 205 18.26 5.29 -0.81
CA VAL A 205 17.16 4.65 -1.55
C VAL A 205 17.36 4.93 -3.03
N THR A 206 17.37 3.86 -3.82
CA THR A 206 17.49 3.91 -5.27
C THR A 206 16.20 3.45 -5.93
N ILE A 207 15.81 4.16 -6.99
CA ILE A 207 14.59 3.91 -7.74
C ILE A 207 14.95 3.71 -9.21
N THR A 208 14.52 2.59 -9.77
CA THR A 208 14.72 2.26 -11.18
C THR A 208 13.39 2.31 -11.92
N LEU A 209 13.30 3.19 -12.92
CA LEU A 209 12.14 3.32 -13.80
C LEU A 209 12.30 2.45 -15.07
N PRO A 210 11.19 2.04 -15.69
CA PRO A 210 11.22 1.18 -16.89
C PRO A 210 11.87 1.87 -18.10
N SER A 211 11.72 3.19 -18.23
CA SER A 211 12.26 3.98 -19.34
C SER A 211 13.77 4.28 -19.23
N GLY A 212 14.38 4.06 -18.05
CA GLY A 212 15.74 4.50 -17.74
C GLY A 212 16.87 3.54 -18.11
N LYS A 213 16.61 2.44 -18.83
CA LYS A 213 17.61 1.39 -19.17
C LYS A 213 18.44 0.90 -17.96
N GLY A 214 17.82 0.82 -16.77
CA GLY A 214 18.51 0.39 -15.54
C GLY A 214 19.19 1.51 -14.75
N GLN A 215 19.06 2.77 -15.16
CA GLN A 215 19.51 3.90 -14.35
C GLN A 215 18.84 3.89 -12.97
N GLN A 216 19.66 3.98 -11.93
CA GLN A 216 19.23 4.14 -10.54
C GLN A 216 19.18 5.63 -10.22
N LEU A 217 18.01 6.11 -9.81
CA LEU A 217 17.78 7.49 -9.40
C LEU A 217 17.63 7.56 -7.88
N LYS A 218 18.06 8.67 -7.28
CA LYS A 218 17.74 8.98 -5.88
C LYS A 218 16.26 9.36 -5.74
N ILE A 219 15.73 9.37 -4.51
CA ILE A 219 14.32 9.71 -4.25
C ILE A 219 13.95 11.06 -4.87
N ASP A 220 14.70 12.11 -4.57
CA ASP A 220 14.45 13.48 -5.05
C ASP A 220 14.47 13.59 -6.58
N GLU A 221 15.39 12.88 -7.22
CA GLU A 221 15.50 12.79 -8.68
C GLU A 221 14.37 11.96 -9.32
N ALA A 222 13.83 10.97 -8.59
CA ALA A 222 12.86 10.01 -9.11
C ALA A 222 11.40 10.46 -8.98
N ILE A 223 11.04 11.31 -8.02
CA ILE A 223 9.65 11.73 -7.77
C ILE A 223 8.98 12.28 -9.04
N ASN A 224 9.61 13.25 -9.72
CA ASN A 224 9.03 13.87 -10.90
C ASN A 224 8.93 12.89 -12.10
N PRO A 225 9.96 12.10 -12.44
CA PRO A 225 9.84 11.02 -13.43
C PRO A 225 8.75 10.00 -13.12
N MET A 226 8.58 9.60 -11.85
CA MET A 226 7.52 8.67 -11.44
C MET A 226 6.13 9.28 -11.66
N ARG A 227 5.94 10.54 -11.26
CA ARG A 227 4.68 11.28 -11.48
C ARG A 227 4.35 11.37 -12.97
N LYS A 228 5.33 11.71 -13.81
CA LYS A 228 5.18 11.78 -15.26
C LYS A 228 4.83 10.42 -15.87
N LEU A 229 5.45 9.35 -15.41
CA LEU A 229 5.13 8.00 -15.87
C LEU A 229 3.68 7.64 -15.54
N ILE A 230 3.26 7.84 -14.29
CA ILE A 230 1.91 7.51 -13.82
C ILE A 230 0.84 8.36 -14.53
N SER A 231 1.10 9.65 -14.76
CA SER A 231 0.13 10.55 -15.40
C SER A 231 0.00 10.35 -16.92
N SER A 232 1.02 9.80 -17.59
CA SER A 232 1.03 9.63 -19.05
C SER A 232 0.73 8.22 -19.52
N THR A 233 0.95 7.21 -18.68
CA THR A 233 0.75 5.81 -19.05
C THR A 233 -0.73 5.39 -18.98
N ASN A 234 -1.15 4.53 -19.91
CA ASN A 234 -2.43 3.82 -19.81
C ASN A 234 -2.28 2.42 -19.22
N LYS A 235 -1.05 2.01 -18.91
CA LYS A 235 -0.75 0.70 -18.35
C LYS A 235 -0.86 0.73 -16.83
N THR A 236 -1.01 -0.45 -16.23
CA THR A 236 -0.87 -0.57 -14.78
C THR A 236 0.58 -0.30 -14.38
N VAL A 237 0.77 0.47 -13.30
CA VAL A 237 2.09 0.69 -12.70
C VAL A 237 2.27 -0.25 -11.52
N ARG A 238 3.37 -1.01 -11.49
CA ARG A 238 3.69 -1.91 -10.39
C ARG A 238 4.96 -1.48 -9.69
N ILE A 239 4.84 -1.22 -8.38
CA ILE A 239 5.94 -0.84 -7.50
C ILE A 239 6.46 -2.10 -6.81
N THR A 240 7.72 -2.44 -7.07
CA THR A 240 8.39 -3.61 -6.49
C THR A 240 9.55 -3.21 -5.58
N GLY A 241 9.93 -4.10 -4.68
CA GLY A 241 11.03 -3.87 -3.74
C GLY A 241 10.86 -4.69 -2.46
N LEU A 242 11.95 -4.88 -1.71
CA LEU A 242 11.93 -5.67 -0.47
C LEU A 242 10.94 -5.09 0.57
N SER A 243 10.49 -5.93 1.51
CA SER A 243 9.65 -5.46 2.62
C SER A 243 10.45 -4.49 3.48
N GLY A 244 9.90 -3.31 3.78
CA GLY A 244 10.57 -2.29 4.61
C GLY A 244 11.37 -1.21 3.87
N VAL A 245 11.41 -1.20 2.53
CA VAL A 245 12.15 -0.17 1.73
C VAL A 245 11.39 1.15 1.53
N GLY A 246 10.20 1.31 2.12
CA GLY A 246 9.42 2.56 2.03
C GLY A 246 8.48 2.71 0.83
N LYS A 247 8.18 1.63 0.09
CA LYS A 247 7.30 1.65 -1.11
C LYS A 247 6.00 2.44 -0.92
N THR A 248 5.21 2.10 0.11
CA THR A 248 3.94 2.78 0.41
C THR A 248 4.13 4.26 0.71
N ARG A 249 5.20 4.64 1.43
CA ARG A 249 5.49 6.04 1.76
C ARG A 249 5.92 6.84 0.51
N ILE A 250 6.69 6.23 -0.39
CA ILE A 250 7.09 6.85 -1.65
C ILE A 250 5.86 7.06 -2.54
N VAL A 251 4.98 6.05 -2.68
CA VAL A 251 3.72 6.19 -3.43
C VAL A 251 2.83 7.28 -2.84
N GLN A 252 2.73 7.36 -1.50
CA GLN A 252 2.04 8.46 -0.81
C GLN A 252 2.64 9.82 -1.18
N ALA A 253 3.98 9.94 -1.22
CA ALA A 253 4.66 11.20 -1.58
C ALA A 253 4.42 11.65 -3.02
N LEU A 254 4.01 10.75 -3.94
CA LEU A 254 3.68 11.15 -5.31
C LEU A 254 2.50 12.11 -5.38
N PHE A 255 1.64 12.12 -4.37
CA PHE A 255 0.49 13.02 -4.23
C PHE A 255 0.76 14.22 -3.29
N ASP A 256 1.97 14.31 -2.73
CA ASP A 256 2.35 15.36 -1.78
C ASP A 256 2.94 16.57 -2.50
N GLU A 257 2.21 17.68 -2.50
CA GLU A 257 2.61 18.95 -3.13
C GLU A 257 3.85 19.58 -2.48
N THR A 258 4.20 19.18 -1.26
CA THR A 258 5.41 19.69 -0.58
C THR A 258 6.70 19.01 -1.05
N VAL A 259 6.58 17.93 -1.85
CA VAL A 259 7.70 17.15 -2.36
C VAL A 259 7.78 17.31 -3.87
N GLY A 260 8.90 17.80 -4.41
CA GLY A 260 9.11 17.94 -5.86
C GLY A 260 8.15 18.93 -6.53
N THR A 261 7.85 18.71 -7.81
CA THR A 261 6.86 19.50 -8.58
C THR A 261 5.82 18.60 -9.24
N ASP A 262 4.71 19.16 -9.70
CA ASP A 262 3.68 18.43 -10.49
C ASP A 262 3.10 17.21 -9.76
N ALA A 263 2.76 17.38 -8.48
CA ALA A 263 2.17 16.32 -7.67
C ALA A 263 0.93 15.71 -8.33
N LEU A 264 0.75 14.39 -8.15
CA LEU A 264 -0.47 13.72 -8.57
C LEU A 264 -1.66 14.27 -7.78
N ASP A 265 -2.81 14.33 -8.44
CA ASP A 265 -4.03 14.82 -7.83
C ASP A 265 -4.48 13.89 -6.67
N ARG A 266 -4.33 14.40 -5.45
CA ARG A 266 -4.69 13.68 -4.21
C ARG A 266 -6.20 13.42 -4.08
N THR A 267 -7.03 14.21 -4.77
CA THR A 267 -8.50 14.18 -4.63
C THR A 267 -9.15 13.04 -5.39
N ILE A 268 -8.38 12.37 -6.26
CA ILE A 268 -8.81 11.17 -7.01
C ILE A 268 -8.14 9.89 -6.52
N ALA A 269 -7.30 9.95 -5.48
CA ALA A 269 -6.60 8.78 -4.95
C ALA A 269 -7.52 7.92 -4.06
N ILE A 270 -7.50 6.61 -4.30
CA ILE A 270 -8.22 5.59 -3.52
C ILE A 270 -7.24 4.48 -3.18
N TYR A 271 -7.02 4.24 -1.89
CA TYR A 271 -6.05 3.28 -1.37
C TYR A 271 -6.72 2.12 -0.64
N ALA A 272 -6.17 0.92 -0.79
CA ALA A 272 -6.44 -0.21 0.09
C ALA A 272 -5.22 -1.12 0.24
N ASP A 273 -5.05 -1.70 1.43
CA ASP A 273 -4.15 -2.83 1.64
C ASP A 273 -4.91 -4.14 1.40
N THR A 274 -4.55 -4.86 0.34
CA THR A 274 -5.19 -6.13 -0.01
C THR A 274 -5.00 -7.21 1.06
N GLY A 275 -3.92 -7.13 1.86
CA GLY A 275 -3.68 -8.03 2.99
C GLY A 275 -4.68 -7.86 4.14
N SER A 276 -5.38 -6.74 4.18
CA SER A 276 -6.43 -6.43 5.16
C SER A 276 -7.83 -6.86 4.70
N GLU A 277 -7.96 -7.55 3.56
CA GLU A 277 -9.23 -8.05 3.01
C GLU A 277 -10.28 -6.93 2.86
N PRO A 278 -10.03 -5.93 1.98
CA PRO A 278 -10.91 -4.79 1.84
C PRO A 278 -12.29 -5.22 1.33
N VAL A 279 -13.33 -4.54 1.81
CA VAL A 279 -14.73 -4.76 1.43
C VAL A 279 -15.33 -3.44 0.94
N PRO A 280 -15.74 -3.31 -0.34
CA PRO A 280 -15.80 -4.35 -1.38
C PRO A 280 -14.40 -4.84 -1.82
N SER A 281 -14.33 -5.99 -2.49
CA SER A 281 -13.06 -6.50 -3.00
C SER A 281 -12.42 -5.53 -4.00
N ALA A 282 -11.10 -5.59 -4.16
CA ALA A 282 -10.36 -4.80 -5.15
C ALA A 282 -10.97 -4.88 -6.56
N THR A 283 -11.34 -6.09 -6.98
CA THR A 283 -11.99 -6.33 -8.27
C THR A 283 -13.34 -5.64 -8.38
N ALA A 284 -14.20 -5.79 -7.35
CA ALA A 284 -15.52 -5.16 -7.35
C ALA A 284 -15.42 -3.62 -7.30
N MET A 285 -14.42 -3.09 -6.61
CA MET A 285 -14.18 -1.65 -6.57
C MET A 285 -13.78 -1.12 -7.96
N LEU A 286 -12.82 -1.79 -8.60
CA LEU A 286 -12.34 -1.43 -9.93
C LEU A 286 -13.47 -1.51 -10.97
N ASP A 287 -14.23 -2.61 -10.98
CA ASP A 287 -15.36 -2.80 -11.90
C ASP A 287 -16.37 -1.64 -11.78
N LYS A 288 -16.60 -1.16 -10.56
CA LYS A 288 -17.55 -0.06 -10.33
C LYS A 288 -17.01 1.30 -10.77
N LEU A 289 -15.72 1.57 -10.56
CA LEU A 289 -15.07 2.78 -11.07
C LEU A 289 -15.16 2.84 -12.60
N ILE A 290 -14.87 1.71 -13.28
CA ILE A 290 -14.92 1.61 -14.73
C ILE A 290 -16.37 1.75 -15.24
N ALA A 291 -17.31 1.00 -14.67
CA ALA A 291 -18.70 0.98 -15.14
C ALA A 291 -19.41 2.34 -14.98
N GLU A 292 -19.03 3.14 -13.98
CA GLU A 292 -19.54 4.49 -13.78
C GLU A 292 -18.67 5.59 -14.41
N SER A 293 -17.62 5.22 -15.17
CA SER A 293 -16.65 6.16 -15.78
C SER A 293 -16.11 7.19 -14.78
N ARG A 294 -15.73 6.71 -13.59
CA ARG A 294 -15.21 7.54 -12.51
C ARG A 294 -13.72 7.74 -12.68
N ARG A 295 -13.29 9.01 -12.67
CA ARG A 295 -11.87 9.36 -12.61
C ARG A 295 -11.28 8.98 -11.25
N ALA A 296 -10.27 8.12 -11.22
CA ALA A 296 -9.61 7.68 -9.99
C ALA A 296 -8.18 7.18 -10.23
N VAL A 297 -7.31 7.37 -9.25
CA VAL A 297 -6.06 6.60 -9.14
C VAL A 297 -6.25 5.59 -8.01
N MET A 298 -6.35 4.32 -8.37
CA MET A 298 -6.54 3.21 -7.43
C MET A 298 -5.18 2.63 -7.05
N ILE A 299 -4.86 2.62 -5.76
CA ILE A 299 -3.62 2.11 -5.18
C ILE A 299 -3.92 0.87 -4.36
N LEU A 300 -3.29 -0.25 -4.71
CA LEU A 300 -3.42 -1.51 -3.98
C LEU A 300 -2.09 -1.93 -3.37
N ASP A 301 -2.01 -1.85 -2.04
CA ASP A 301 -0.87 -2.33 -1.28
C ASP A 301 -0.93 -3.85 -1.06
N ASN A 302 0.25 -4.46 -0.92
CA ASN A 302 0.45 -5.91 -0.81
C ASN A 302 -0.24 -6.75 -1.90
N CYS A 303 -0.43 -6.20 -3.11
CA CYS A 303 -1.24 -6.78 -4.18
C CYS A 303 -0.56 -8.00 -4.86
N PRO A 304 -1.05 -9.23 -4.69
CA PRO A 304 -0.46 -10.45 -5.26
C PRO A 304 -0.38 -10.43 -6.78
N SER A 305 0.62 -11.09 -7.35
CA SER A 305 0.83 -11.22 -8.81
C SER A 305 -0.41 -11.72 -9.57
N GLU A 306 -1.18 -12.67 -9.02
CA GLU A 306 -2.43 -13.17 -9.63
C GLU A 306 -3.53 -12.09 -9.68
N LEU A 307 -3.73 -11.38 -8.56
CA LEU A 307 -4.69 -10.28 -8.49
C LEU A 307 -4.27 -9.14 -9.41
N HIS A 308 -2.99 -8.80 -9.45
CA HIS A 308 -2.43 -7.82 -10.37
C HIS A 308 -2.74 -8.17 -11.82
N ALA A 309 -2.43 -9.39 -12.27
CA ALA A 309 -2.70 -9.83 -13.64
C ALA A 309 -4.20 -9.73 -14.00
N SER A 310 -5.07 -10.12 -13.06
CA SER A 310 -6.53 -10.02 -13.23
C SER A 310 -7.02 -8.57 -13.36
N LEU A 311 -6.49 -7.65 -12.55
CA LEU A 311 -6.90 -6.23 -12.60
C LEU A 311 -6.28 -5.50 -13.79
N THR A 312 -5.04 -5.80 -14.15
CA THR A 312 -4.37 -5.19 -15.31
C THR A 312 -5.08 -5.51 -16.62
N SER A 313 -5.60 -6.73 -16.81
CA SER A 313 -6.38 -7.06 -18.01
C SER A 313 -7.67 -6.22 -18.11
N LYS A 314 -8.34 -5.96 -16.99
CA LYS A 314 -9.54 -5.11 -16.92
C LYS A 314 -9.23 -3.64 -17.19
N VAL A 315 -8.18 -3.09 -16.58
CA VAL A 315 -7.77 -1.69 -16.80
C VAL A 315 -7.32 -1.49 -18.23
N SER A 316 -6.56 -2.42 -18.81
CA SER A 316 -6.08 -2.29 -20.20
C SER A 316 -7.23 -2.31 -21.22
N ALA A 317 -8.34 -2.97 -20.89
CA ALA A 317 -9.56 -2.97 -21.71
C ALA A 317 -10.44 -1.74 -21.48
N ALA A 318 -10.26 -1.05 -20.35
CA ALA A 318 -11.01 0.14 -19.97
C ALA A 318 -10.28 1.43 -20.41
N GLY A 319 -11.02 2.52 -20.55
CA GLY A 319 -10.45 3.83 -20.89
C GLY A 319 -9.53 4.41 -19.81
N LYS A 320 -9.01 5.62 -20.04
CA LYS A 320 -8.00 6.28 -19.19
C LYS A 320 -8.52 6.85 -17.85
N GLU A 321 -9.80 6.65 -17.53
CA GLU A 321 -10.40 7.25 -16.33
C GLU A 321 -9.84 6.66 -15.03
N VAL A 322 -9.43 5.39 -15.05
CA VAL A 322 -8.90 4.72 -13.87
C VAL A 322 -7.44 4.33 -14.09
N SER A 323 -6.54 4.93 -13.32
CA SER A 323 -5.14 4.50 -13.22
C SER A 323 -4.97 3.51 -12.08
N LEU A 324 -4.22 2.43 -12.30
CA LEU A 324 -3.96 1.40 -11.28
C LEU A 324 -2.48 1.38 -10.89
N ILE A 325 -2.22 1.52 -9.59
CA ILE A 325 -0.90 1.34 -8.98
C ILE A 325 -0.98 0.13 -8.04
N THR A 326 -0.14 -0.87 -8.25
CA THR A 326 -0.03 -2.02 -7.34
C THR A 326 1.33 -2.02 -6.65
N ILE A 327 1.37 -2.41 -5.38
CA ILE A 327 2.60 -2.49 -4.59
C ILE A 327 2.78 -3.92 -4.10
N GLU A 328 3.93 -4.53 -4.37
CA GLU A 328 4.25 -5.86 -3.85
C GLU A 328 5.76 -6.03 -3.59
N TYR A 329 6.12 -6.99 -2.73
CA TYR A 329 7.44 -7.60 -2.77
C TYR A 329 7.40 -8.64 -3.90
N ASP A 330 7.83 -8.33 -5.11
CA ASP A 330 8.15 -9.42 -6.03
C ASP A 330 9.23 -8.99 -7.01
N ILE A 331 10.28 -9.78 -7.05
CA ILE A 331 11.41 -9.67 -7.99
C ILE A 331 11.17 -10.76 -9.02
N ARG A 332 10.04 -10.68 -9.73
CA ARG A 332 9.87 -11.46 -10.97
C ARG A 332 10.37 -10.61 -12.12
N GLU A 333 11.35 -11.14 -12.85
CA GLU A 333 11.94 -10.49 -14.02
C GLU A 333 10.98 -10.48 -15.23
N ASP A 334 9.95 -11.33 -15.22
CA ASP A 334 8.92 -11.37 -16.25
C ASP A 334 8.08 -10.09 -16.20
N LYS A 335 8.43 -9.11 -17.04
CA LYS A 335 7.68 -7.87 -17.26
C LYS A 335 6.55 -8.16 -18.26
N PRO A 336 5.27 -8.21 -17.84
CA PRO A 336 4.19 -8.26 -18.81
C PRO A 336 4.22 -6.97 -19.63
N GLN A 337 4.02 -7.05 -20.96
CA GLN A 337 4.03 -5.86 -21.84
C GLN A 337 3.03 -4.76 -21.41
N THR A 338 1.99 -5.15 -20.66
CA THR A 338 0.90 -4.31 -20.14
C THR A 338 1.17 -3.68 -18.78
N THR A 339 2.36 -3.88 -18.18
CA THR A 339 2.72 -3.32 -16.86
C THR A 339 4.01 -2.51 -16.94
N GLU A 340 4.00 -1.31 -16.37
CA GLU A 340 5.19 -0.50 -16.13
C GLU A 340 5.72 -0.80 -14.72
N VAL A 341 6.94 -1.33 -14.61
CA VAL A 341 7.52 -1.77 -13.32
C VAL A 341 8.51 -0.73 -12.81
N ILE A 342 8.27 -0.21 -11.61
CA ILE A 342 9.19 0.66 -10.88
C ILE A 342 9.78 -0.13 -9.72
N HIS A 343 11.10 -0.26 -9.68
CA HIS A 343 11.80 -0.98 -8.62
C HIS A 343 12.36 0.00 -7.59
N ILE A 344 12.17 -0.30 -6.31
CA ILE A 344 12.68 0.48 -5.17
C ILE A 344 13.59 -0.42 -4.34
N ALA A 345 14.83 0.03 -4.16
CA ALA A 345 15.83 -0.62 -3.33
C ALA A 345 16.37 0.36 -2.28
N THR A 346 16.91 -0.19 -1.19
CA THR A 346 17.65 0.56 -0.17
C THR A 346 19.12 0.18 -0.26
N GLU A 347 19.99 1.16 -0.15
CA GLU A 347 21.45 1.02 -0.17
C GLU A 347 22.02 1.78 1.04
N GLY A 348 22.38 1.05 2.10
CA GLY A 348 22.96 1.65 3.29
C GLY A 348 21.94 2.14 4.33
N PRO A 349 22.44 2.57 5.51
CA PRO A 349 21.63 2.77 6.71
C PRO A 349 20.94 4.14 6.81
N GLU A 350 21.25 5.11 5.95
CA GLU A 350 20.99 6.53 6.20
C GLU A 350 19.50 6.88 6.33
N VAL A 351 18.64 6.36 5.44
CA VAL A 351 17.18 6.58 5.52
C VAL A 351 16.60 5.94 6.79
N ALA A 352 17.04 4.73 7.13
CA ALA A 352 16.59 4.05 8.34
C ALA A 352 17.06 4.78 9.60
N GLU A 353 18.30 5.27 9.63
CA GLU A 353 18.86 6.06 10.73
C GLU A 353 18.02 7.32 10.97
N GLN A 354 17.73 8.10 9.93
CA GLN A 354 16.88 9.30 10.06
C GLN A 354 15.46 8.95 10.50
N LEU A 355 14.89 7.86 10.00
CA LEU A 355 13.58 7.39 10.42
C LEU A 355 13.56 7.04 11.90
N LEU A 356 14.60 6.39 12.41
CA LEU A 356 14.74 6.04 13.82
C LEU A 356 14.85 7.28 14.70
N ILE A 357 15.70 8.25 14.35
CA ILE A 357 15.86 9.51 15.11
C ILE A 357 14.53 10.25 15.20
N ARG A 358 13.77 10.27 14.11
CA ARG A 358 12.46 10.92 14.07
C ARG A 358 11.42 10.21 14.94
N ARG A 359 11.40 8.87 14.94
CA ARG A 359 10.39 8.06 15.63
C ARG A 359 10.71 7.82 17.10
N PHE A 360 11.99 7.70 17.42
CA PHE A 360 12.50 7.40 18.75
C PHE A 360 13.62 8.39 19.13
N PRO A 361 13.32 9.68 19.37
CA PRO A 361 14.36 10.67 19.69
C PRO A 361 15.21 10.28 20.92
N SER A 362 14.63 9.53 21.86
CA SER A 362 15.26 9.10 23.11
C SER A 362 16.40 8.09 22.95
N ILE A 363 16.49 7.34 21.84
CA ILE A 363 17.56 6.34 21.66
C ILE A 363 18.91 6.97 21.29
N GLY A 364 18.91 8.22 20.81
CA GLY A 364 20.11 8.94 20.38
C GLY A 364 20.73 8.47 19.06
N GLN A 365 21.56 9.33 18.47
CA GLN A 365 22.15 9.13 17.14
C GLN A 365 22.97 7.83 17.02
N ASN A 366 23.80 7.52 18.04
CA ASN A 366 24.72 6.38 17.99
C ASN A 366 23.97 5.05 17.90
N ASN A 367 22.90 4.89 18.70
CA ASN A 367 22.07 3.70 18.63
C ASN A 367 21.26 3.64 17.33
N ALA A 368 20.69 4.77 16.89
CA ALA A 368 19.97 4.82 15.62
C ALA A 368 20.86 4.35 14.46
N ARG A 369 22.11 4.83 14.39
CA ARG A 369 23.09 4.40 13.38
C ARG A 369 23.46 2.93 13.51
N ARG A 370 23.67 2.43 14.73
CA ARG A 370 24.02 1.02 14.98
C ARG A 370 22.90 0.08 14.55
N ILE A 371 21.65 0.40 14.89
CA ILE A 371 20.47 -0.37 14.51
C ILE A 371 20.26 -0.32 12.99
N ALA A 372 20.36 0.86 12.39
CA ALA A 372 20.19 1.04 10.95
C ALA A 372 21.23 0.26 10.13
N LYS A 373 22.49 0.25 10.58
CA LYS A 373 23.56 -0.59 10.00
C LYS A 373 23.27 -2.08 10.14
N PHE A 374 22.84 -2.51 11.33
CA PHE A 374 22.47 -3.91 11.55
C PHE A 374 21.30 -4.34 10.66
N ALA A 375 20.32 -3.45 10.48
CA ALA A 375 19.17 -3.68 9.62
C ALA A 375 19.48 -3.57 8.11
N ASP A 376 20.71 -3.22 7.74
CA ASP A 376 21.14 -2.94 6.36
C ASP A 376 20.17 -1.98 5.63
N GLY A 377 19.78 -0.91 6.32
CA GLY A 377 18.82 0.08 5.78
C GLY A 377 17.35 -0.37 5.78
N ASN A 378 17.03 -1.59 6.19
CA ASN A 378 15.65 -2.07 6.25
C ASN A 378 14.87 -1.40 7.38
N ALA A 379 14.01 -0.42 7.04
CA ALA A 379 13.26 0.36 8.02
C ALA A 379 12.39 -0.51 8.94
N ARG A 380 11.86 -1.63 8.45
CA ARG A 380 10.99 -2.51 9.25
C ARG A 380 11.78 -3.24 10.34
N VAL A 381 12.96 -3.77 10.02
CA VAL A 381 13.86 -4.37 11.01
C VAL A 381 14.35 -3.32 12.00
N ALA A 382 14.75 -2.15 11.48
CA ALA A 382 15.26 -1.06 12.29
C ALA A 382 14.23 -0.58 13.33
N LEU A 383 13.00 -0.30 12.90
CA LEU A 383 11.90 0.10 13.78
C LEU A 383 11.59 -0.98 14.82
N ALA A 384 11.52 -2.25 14.40
CA ALA A 384 11.26 -3.36 15.30
C ALA A 384 12.32 -3.44 16.42
N ILE A 385 13.59 -3.24 16.13
CA ILE A 385 14.63 -3.25 17.16
C ILE A 385 14.51 -2.01 18.06
N ALA A 386 14.36 -0.82 17.46
CA ALA A 386 14.32 0.45 18.19
C ALA A 386 13.19 0.54 19.22
N GLU A 387 12.03 -0.05 18.95
CA GLU A 387 10.90 -0.11 19.90
C GLU A 387 11.22 -0.81 21.24
N ARG A 388 12.32 -1.57 21.31
CA ARG A 388 12.73 -2.32 22.51
C ARG A 388 14.02 -1.80 23.14
N VAL A 389 14.55 -0.70 22.64
CA VAL A 389 15.73 -0.05 23.22
C VAL A 389 15.26 0.83 24.37
N GLU A 390 15.86 0.66 25.54
CA GLU A 390 15.52 1.48 26.70
C GLU A 390 16.18 2.87 26.61
N GLU A 391 15.56 3.86 27.25
CA GLU A 391 16.11 5.21 27.30
C GLU A 391 17.46 5.21 28.05
N GLY A 392 18.51 5.74 27.42
CA GLY A 392 19.86 5.74 27.98
C GLY A 392 20.66 4.44 27.79
N GLU A 393 20.07 3.39 27.21
CA GLU A 393 20.76 2.15 26.88
C GLU A 393 21.77 2.36 25.73
N SER A 394 22.97 1.77 25.81
CA SER A 394 23.98 1.84 24.74
C SER A 394 24.10 0.51 24.01
N LEU A 395 23.86 0.53 22.69
CA LEU A 395 24.01 -0.64 21.81
C LEU A 395 25.41 -0.77 21.20
N ALA A 396 26.32 0.15 21.50
CA ALA A 396 27.64 0.21 20.87
C ALA A 396 28.50 -1.04 21.14
N LEU A 397 28.32 -1.65 22.32
CA LEU A 397 29.08 -2.83 22.75
C LEU A 397 28.37 -4.15 22.41
N LEU A 398 27.13 -4.10 21.90
CA LEU A 398 26.37 -5.31 21.59
C LEU A 398 26.81 -5.93 20.27
N SER A 399 26.95 -7.25 20.28
CA SER A 399 27.15 -8.03 19.06
C SER A 399 25.91 -8.00 18.16
N ASP A 400 26.08 -8.31 16.88
CA ASP A 400 24.96 -8.45 15.95
C ASP A 400 23.97 -9.54 16.35
N GLU A 401 24.41 -10.54 17.12
CA GLU A 401 23.52 -11.54 17.71
C GLU A 401 22.68 -10.97 18.86
N GLN A 402 23.29 -10.19 19.75
CA GLN A 402 22.57 -9.55 20.84
C GLN A 402 21.55 -8.54 20.32
N ILE A 403 21.90 -7.77 19.28
CA ILE A 403 20.95 -6.84 18.63
C ILE A 403 19.81 -7.61 17.95
N PHE A 404 20.10 -8.74 17.32
CA PHE A 404 19.08 -9.59 16.73
C PHE A 404 18.12 -10.16 17.77
N ASN A 405 18.65 -10.62 18.91
CA ASN A 405 17.84 -11.22 19.99
C ASN A 405 16.83 -10.24 20.59
N ARG A 406 17.09 -8.92 20.52
CA ARG A 406 16.11 -7.91 20.93
C ARG A 406 14.75 -8.09 20.27
N LEU A 407 14.70 -8.56 19.02
CA LEU A 407 13.44 -8.82 18.34
C LEU A 407 12.52 -9.76 19.14
N PHE A 408 13.08 -10.67 19.94
CA PHE A 408 12.39 -11.71 20.70
C PHE A 408 12.41 -11.50 22.21
N GLU A 409 13.19 -10.56 22.73
CA GLU A 409 13.24 -10.23 24.17
C GLU A 409 12.18 -9.19 24.55
N GLN A 410 11.86 -9.09 25.84
CA GLN A 410 11.09 -7.98 26.42
C GLN A 410 11.88 -7.39 27.58
N ARG A 411 12.29 -6.10 27.48
CA ARG A 411 13.04 -5.40 28.54
C ARG A 411 14.24 -6.20 29.07
N ASN A 412 15.11 -6.66 28.17
CA ASN A 412 16.32 -7.45 28.48
C ASN A 412 16.09 -8.81 29.18
N HIS A 413 14.85 -9.31 29.21
CA HIS A 413 14.54 -10.66 29.66
C HIS A 413 14.13 -11.54 28.47
N PRO A 414 14.55 -12.82 28.42
CA PRO A 414 14.06 -13.77 27.43
C PRO A 414 12.52 -13.85 27.51
N ASP A 415 11.80 -13.64 26.40
CA ASP A 415 10.33 -13.80 26.35
C ASP A 415 9.97 -15.28 26.20
N GLY A 416 10.40 -16.10 27.17
CA GLY A 416 10.31 -17.56 27.11
C GLY A 416 10.90 -18.12 25.82
N ASP A 417 10.13 -18.96 25.14
CA ASP A 417 10.56 -19.67 23.93
C ASP A 417 10.27 -18.90 22.62
N LEU A 418 10.03 -17.58 22.68
CA LEU A 418 9.56 -16.82 21.51
C LEU A 418 10.54 -16.87 20.32
N ARG A 419 11.86 -16.91 20.59
CA ARG A 419 12.88 -17.06 19.54
C ARG A 419 12.76 -18.41 18.85
N GLU A 420 12.76 -19.50 19.61
CA GLU A 420 12.62 -20.86 19.06
C GLU A 420 11.30 -21.02 18.28
N GLN A 421 10.21 -20.49 18.82
CA GLN A 421 8.91 -20.47 18.12
C GLN A 421 9.00 -19.69 16.80
N ALA A 422 9.75 -18.58 16.75
CA ALA A 422 9.97 -17.84 15.51
C ALA A 422 10.86 -18.62 14.52
N GLU A 423 11.86 -19.37 15.01
CA GLU A 423 12.71 -20.28 14.23
C GLU A 423 11.86 -21.35 13.53
N ILE A 424 10.99 -22.03 14.28
CA ILE A 424 10.05 -23.02 13.75
C ILE A 424 9.09 -22.42 12.72
N LEU A 425 8.50 -21.26 13.00
CA LEU A 425 7.62 -20.57 12.06
C LEU A 425 8.35 -20.08 10.79
N SER A 426 9.67 -19.92 10.85
CA SER A 426 10.50 -19.45 9.74
C SER A 426 10.96 -20.57 8.81
N LEU A 427 10.86 -21.84 9.22
CA LEU A 427 11.16 -23.01 8.37
C LEU A 427 10.37 -22.98 7.06
N VAL A 428 9.19 -22.36 7.05
CA VAL A 428 8.38 -22.22 5.85
C VAL A 428 8.30 -20.76 5.40
N TYR A 429 8.10 -20.56 4.09
CA TYR A 429 7.91 -19.24 3.52
C TYR A 429 6.66 -18.50 4.06
N SER A 430 5.56 -19.23 4.24
CA SER A 430 4.29 -18.72 4.80
C SER A 430 3.43 -19.85 5.35
N PHE A 431 2.62 -19.57 6.37
CA PHE A 431 1.76 -20.55 7.04
C PHE A 431 0.35 -19.99 7.30
N SER A 432 -0.64 -20.86 7.41
CA SER A 432 -2.02 -20.54 7.80
C SER A 432 -2.17 -20.53 9.32
N VAL A 433 -2.94 -19.57 9.83
CA VAL A 433 -3.39 -19.55 11.23
C VAL A 433 -4.86 -19.92 11.41
N SER A 434 -5.63 -20.00 10.32
CA SER A 434 -7.05 -20.34 10.32
C SER A 434 -7.27 -21.78 9.86
N ALA A 435 -8.03 -22.54 10.64
CA ALA A 435 -8.48 -23.89 10.27
C ALA A 435 -9.81 -23.85 9.50
N THR A 436 -9.91 -22.97 8.49
CA THR A 436 -11.12 -22.82 7.68
C THR A 436 -10.97 -23.63 6.40
N GLY A 437 -11.46 -24.88 6.37
CA GLY A 437 -11.51 -25.72 5.16
C GLY A 437 -10.94 -27.13 5.33
N MET A 438 -10.59 -27.78 4.21
CA MET A 438 -9.94 -29.10 4.13
C MET A 438 -8.42 -29.05 4.36
N ASP A 439 -7.84 -27.88 4.63
CA ASP A 439 -6.40 -27.71 4.81
C ASP A 439 -5.95 -28.15 6.21
N SER A 440 -4.84 -28.88 6.26
CA SER A 440 -4.20 -29.33 7.50
C SER A 440 -3.85 -28.14 8.41
N ASN A 441 -3.99 -28.30 9.73
CA ASN A 441 -3.66 -27.27 10.72
C ASN A 441 -2.14 -27.04 10.76
N GLU A 442 -1.63 -26.13 9.92
CA GLU A 442 -0.20 -25.93 9.73
C GLU A 442 0.54 -25.49 10.99
N LEU A 443 -0.09 -24.71 11.88
CA LEU A 443 0.50 -24.37 13.18
C LEU A 443 0.73 -25.61 14.04
N GLU A 444 -0.16 -26.58 14.00
CA GLU A 444 0.00 -27.82 14.77
C GLU A 444 1.11 -28.70 14.19
N ILE A 445 1.20 -28.77 12.85
CA ILE A 445 2.28 -29.47 12.16
C ILE A 445 3.63 -28.84 12.51
N LEU A 446 3.76 -27.52 12.37
CA LEU A 446 4.99 -26.80 12.71
C LEU A 446 5.34 -26.98 14.20
N GLY A 447 4.35 -26.88 15.09
CA GLY A 447 4.54 -27.06 16.52
C GLY A 447 5.06 -28.45 16.91
N SER A 448 4.71 -29.49 16.15
CA SER A 448 5.18 -30.85 16.40
C SER A 448 6.70 -31.04 16.27
N LEU A 449 7.41 -30.13 15.59
CA LEU A 449 8.87 -30.19 15.43
C LEU A 449 9.62 -29.93 16.74
N SER A 450 9.09 -29.06 17.62
CA SER A 450 9.70 -28.68 18.90
C SER A 450 8.77 -28.88 20.11
N GLY A 451 7.66 -29.61 19.93
CA GLY A 451 6.72 -29.88 21.03
C GLY A 451 5.85 -28.68 21.45
N TYR A 452 5.67 -27.68 20.59
CA TYR A 452 4.78 -26.56 20.84
C TYR A 452 3.34 -26.88 20.44
N SER A 453 2.39 -26.57 21.32
CA SER A 453 0.97 -26.64 20.98
C SER A 453 0.58 -25.54 19.97
N LYS A 454 -0.48 -25.78 19.20
CA LYS A 454 -1.11 -24.78 18.32
C LYS A 454 -1.38 -23.46 19.07
N ALA A 455 -1.86 -23.54 20.31
CA ALA A 455 -2.19 -22.37 21.11
C ALA A 455 -0.94 -21.55 21.50
N GLN A 456 0.19 -22.20 21.78
CA GLN A 456 1.45 -21.52 22.03
C GLN A 456 1.94 -20.80 20.77
N LEU A 457 1.98 -21.49 19.62
CA LEU A 457 2.39 -20.86 18.36
C LEU A 457 1.45 -19.74 17.92
N PHE A 458 0.13 -19.85 18.13
CA PHE A 458 -0.79 -18.76 17.83
C PHE A 458 -0.52 -17.50 18.68
N ARG A 459 -0.22 -17.68 19.98
CA ARG A 459 0.21 -16.56 20.85
C ARG A 459 1.54 -15.98 20.38
N ALA A 460 2.50 -16.83 20.01
CA ALA A 460 3.79 -16.42 19.46
C ALA A 460 3.62 -15.57 18.20
N VAL A 461 2.78 -16.03 17.25
CA VAL A 461 2.46 -15.29 16.02
C VAL A 461 1.86 -13.92 16.33
N THR A 462 0.95 -13.85 17.30
CA THR A 462 0.32 -12.57 17.69
C THR A 462 1.34 -11.60 18.30
N LYS A 463 2.22 -12.11 19.17
CA LYS A 463 3.36 -11.33 19.70
C LYS A 463 4.30 -10.89 18.58
N LEU A 464 4.68 -11.77 17.66
CA LEU A 464 5.59 -11.45 16.56
C LEU A 464 4.96 -10.45 15.57
N MET A 465 3.63 -10.47 15.41
CA MET A 465 2.90 -9.47 14.62
C MET A 465 2.93 -8.09 15.28
N SER A 466 2.66 -7.99 16.59
CA SER A 466 2.77 -6.71 17.31
C SER A 466 4.20 -6.17 17.33
N ARG A 467 5.17 -7.07 17.17
CA ARG A 467 6.60 -6.83 17.09
C ARG A 467 7.12 -6.51 15.68
N HIS A 468 6.22 -6.43 14.69
CA HIS A 468 6.51 -6.21 13.26
C HIS A 468 7.35 -7.28 12.55
N VAL A 469 7.62 -8.43 13.20
CA VAL A 469 8.40 -9.57 12.66
C VAL A 469 7.54 -10.53 11.83
N VAL A 470 6.24 -10.61 12.08
CA VAL A 470 5.29 -11.38 11.25
C VAL A 470 4.36 -10.45 10.49
N GLN A 471 4.14 -10.72 9.21
CA GLN A 471 3.14 -10.04 8.39
C GLN A 471 1.89 -10.90 8.20
N LYS A 472 0.72 -10.25 8.18
CA LYS A 472 -0.55 -10.84 7.77
C LYS A 472 -0.84 -10.53 6.31
N ARG A 473 -1.27 -11.55 5.56
CA ARG A 473 -1.85 -11.41 4.22
C ARG A 473 -3.05 -12.35 4.14
N ALA A 474 -4.26 -11.79 4.27
CA ALA A 474 -5.47 -12.59 4.43
C ALA A 474 -5.33 -13.62 5.59
N ASN A 475 -5.57 -14.89 5.31
CA ASN A 475 -5.40 -16.01 6.25
C ASN A 475 -3.94 -16.41 6.48
N TRP A 476 -3.02 -15.94 5.65
CA TRP A 476 -1.61 -16.32 5.70
C TRP A 476 -0.80 -15.42 6.62
N ARG A 477 0.25 -16.01 7.19
CA ARG A 477 1.28 -15.35 7.97
C ARG A 477 2.64 -15.71 7.40
N ALA A 478 3.57 -14.77 7.47
CA ALA A 478 4.95 -14.99 7.09
C ALA A 478 5.86 -14.20 8.02
N VAL A 479 6.96 -14.81 8.44
CA VAL A 479 8.05 -14.09 9.12
C VAL A 479 8.76 -13.23 8.07
N LEU A 480 8.84 -11.92 8.32
CA LEU A 480 9.42 -10.94 7.40
C LEU A 480 10.09 -9.79 8.19
N PRO A 481 11.15 -9.18 7.64
CA PRO A 481 11.72 -9.38 6.29
C PRO A 481 12.52 -10.68 6.10
N GLN A 482 12.87 -10.99 4.84
CA GLN A 482 13.57 -12.24 4.49
C GLN A 482 14.91 -12.40 5.21
N ALA A 483 15.63 -11.31 5.48
CA ALA A 483 16.88 -11.36 6.25
C ALA A 483 16.68 -11.94 7.66
N ILE A 484 15.57 -11.59 8.35
CA ILE A 484 15.23 -12.18 9.65
C ILE A 484 14.81 -13.64 9.46
N ALA A 485 13.90 -13.90 8.53
CA ALA A 485 13.32 -15.21 8.34
C ALA A 485 14.36 -16.27 7.91
N ASN A 486 15.29 -15.90 7.03
CA ASN A 486 16.36 -16.80 6.59
C ASN A 486 17.32 -17.12 7.74
N ARG A 487 17.71 -16.12 8.54
CA ARG A 487 18.57 -16.33 9.72
C ARG A 487 17.90 -17.26 10.74
N LEU A 488 16.62 -17.06 11.02
CA LEU A 488 15.84 -17.93 11.90
C LEU A 488 15.69 -19.36 11.34
N ALA A 489 15.44 -19.48 10.04
CA ALA A 489 15.30 -20.77 9.38
C ALA A 489 16.61 -21.57 9.39
N ILE A 490 17.77 -20.92 9.21
CA ILE A 490 19.09 -21.55 9.34
C ILE A 490 19.26 -22.13 10.76
N SER A 491 18.98 -21.33 11.80
CA SER A 491 19.03 -21.78 13.20
C SER A 491 18.13 -23.00 13.45
N ALA A 492 16.93 -23.01 12.86
CA ALA A 492 16.01 -24.15 12.94
C ALA A 492 16.54 -25.40 12.21
N LEU A 493 17.12 -25.23 11.03
CA LEU A 493 17.67 -26.34 10.25
C LEU A 493 18.90 -26.97 10.93
N ASP A 494 19.71 -26.18 11.63
CA ASP A 494 20.87 -26.68 12.38
C ASP A 494 20.48 -27.42 13.67
N SER A 495 19.29 -27.15 14.22
CA SER A 495 18.83 -27.69 15.50
C SER A 495 17.88 -28.88 15.38
N ILE A 496 17.28 -29.11 14.22
CA ILE A 496 16.30 -30.19 14.00
C ILE A 496 16.89 -31.28 13.10
N PRO A 497 16.84 -32.57 13.49
CA PRO A 497 17.30 -33.66 12.65
C PRO A 497 16.63 -33.70 11.27
N VAL A 498 17.42 -33.95 10.22
CA VAL A 498 16.95 -34.04 8.82
C VAL A 498 15.78 -35.00 8.68
N ASP A 499 15.87 -36.19 9.28
CA ASP A 499 14.81 -37.21 9.19
C ASP A 499 13.49 -36.72 9.79
N GLN A 500 13.53 -35.91 10.85
CA GLN A 500 12.35 -35.33 11.46
C GLN A 500 11.72 -34.25 10.58
N LEU A 501 12.54 -33.38 9.98
CA LEU A 501 12.08 -32.37 9.00
C LEU A 501 11.41 -33.06 7.81
N ARG A 502 12.06 -34.07 7.24
CA ARG A 502 11.56 -34.85 6.11
C ARG A 502 10.26 -35.56 6.46
N ALA A 503 10.21 -36.32 7.56
CA ALA A 503 8.98 -36.98 8.01
C ALA A 503 7.83 -35.98 8.18
N THR A 504 8.11 -34.78 8.69
CA THR A 504 7.10 -33.75 8.92
C THR A 504 6.56 -33.15 7.61
N PHE A 505 7.43 -32.73 6.70
CA PHE A 505 7.01 -32.01 5.49
C PHE A 505 6.63 -32.94 4.33
N GLU A 506 7.24 -34.13 4.23
CA GLU A 506 7.01 -35.08 3.12
C GLU A 506 5.73 -35.92 3.30
N THR A 507 5.05 -35.80 4.44
CA THR A 507 3.78 -36.52 4.72
C THR A 507 2.68 -36.14 3.71
N SER A 508 2.03 -37.15 3.13
CA SER A 508 0.89 -36.98 2.22
C SER A 508 -0.23 -36.12 2.83
N GLY A 509 -0.85 -35.26 2.03
CA GLY A 509 -1.87 -34.31 2.50
C GLY A 509 -1.31 -32.97 3.02
N ARG A 510 0.01 -32.78 3.02
CA ARG A 510 0.68 -31.51 3.44
C ARG A 510 1.33 -30.75 2.28
N GLN A 511 0.90 -31.02 1.04
CA GLN A 511 1.50 -30.49 -0.20
C GLN A 511 1.73 -28.98 -0.19
N ARG A 512 0.76 -28.21 0.34
CA ARG A 512 0.86 -26.75 0.44
C ARG A 512 1.97 -26.30 1.39
N LEU A 513 2.05 -26.92 2.56
CA LEU A 513 3.10 -26.62 3.55
C LEU A 513 4.47 -27.08 3.04
N LEU A 514 4.54 -28.23 2.37
CA LEU A 514 5.75 -28.70 1.68
C LEU A 514 6.22 -27.71 0.61
N MET A 515 5.32 -27.17 -0.21
CA MET A 515 5.65 -26.13 -1.19
C MET A 515 6.20 -24.87 -0.51
N SER A 516 5.64 -24.51 0.64
CA SER A 516 6.15 -23.38 1.42
C SER A 516 7.51 -23.67 2.08
N PHE A 517 7.78 -24.90 2.48
CA PHE A 517 9.08 -25.35 2.98
C PHE A 517 10.12 -25.33 1.86
N ALA A 518 9.79 -25.89 0.69
CA ALA A 518 10.62 -25.87 -0.51
C ALA A 518 11.00 -24.44 -0.93
N HIS A 519 10.04 -23.51 -0.90
CA HIS A 519 10.31 -22.10 -1.18
C HIS A 519 11.29 -21.49 -0.16
N ARG A 520 11.19 -21.83 1.13
CA ARG A 520 12.20 -21.40 2.12
C ARG A 520 13.57 -22.00 1.83
N LEU A 521 13.66 -23.30 1.56
CA LEU A 521 14.94 -23.97 1.24
C LEU A 521 15.62 -23.35 0.03
N GLY A 522 14.85 -22.96 -1.00
CA GLY A 522 15.34 -22.24 -2.17
C GLY A 522 16.12 -20.95 -1.85
N LEU A 523 15.76 -20.28 -0.75
CA LEU A 523 16.42 -19.06 -0.28
C LEU A 523 17.69 -19.34 0.54
N LEU A 524 17.96 -20.61 0.86
CA LEU A 524 19.04 -21.07 1.74
C LEU A 524 20.02 -21.97 0.97
N HIS A 525 20.30 -21.62 -0.29
CA HIS A 525 21.09 -22.43 -1.23
C HIS A 525 22.51 -22.75 -0.75
N ASP A 526 23.07 -22.00 0.19
CA ASP A 526 24.39 -22.28 0.76
C ASP A 526 24.38 -23.28 1.93
N HIS A 527 23.21 -23.53 2.53
CA HIS A 527 23.06 -24.31 3.75
C HIS A 527 23.21 -25.83 3.53
N ALA A 528 23.98 -26.50 4.38
CA ALA A 528 24.28 -27.94 4.23
C ALA A 528 23.02 -28.82 4.35
N VAL A 529 22.20 -28.60 5.38
CA VAL A 529 20.94 -29.34 5.59
C VAL A 529 19.95 -29.11 4.44
N ALA A 530 19.90 -27.89 3.88
CA ALA A 530 19.04 -27.61 2.73
C ALA A 530 19.48 -28.39 1.50
N LYS A 531 20.80 -28.43 1.23
CA LYS A 531 21.40 -29.25 0.17
C LYS A 531 21.13 -30.74 0.38
N GLU A 532 21.22 -31.23 1.60
CA GLU A 532 20.95 -32.63 1.93
C GLU A 532 19.50 -33.03 1.63
N ILE A 533 18.53 -32.26 2.13
CA ILE A 533 17.10 -32.49 1.89
C ILE A 533 16.79 -32.43 0.39
N VAL A 534 17.26 -31.41 -0.31
CA VAL A 534 16.99 -31.25 -1.75
C VAL A 534 17.64 -32.36 -2.57
N LYS A 535 18.85 -32.81 -2.24
CA LYS A 535 19.46 -33.97 -2.89
C LYS A 535 18.66 -35.25 -2.66
N ALA A 536 18.11 -35.44 -1.45
CA ALA A 536 17.23 -36.57 -1.17
C ALA A 536 15.93 -36.50 -2.00
N TRP A 537 15.35 -35.30 -2.18
CA TRP A 537 14.19 -35.11 -3.05
C TRP A 537 14.50 -35.40 -4.51
N LEU A 538 15.69 -35.05 -4.99
CA LEU A 538 16.16 -35.29 -6.35
C LEU A 538 16.71 -36.70 -6.59
N HIS A 539 16.75 -37.58 -5.59
CA HIS A 539 17.10 -39.00 -5.76
C HIS A 539 16.04 -39.71 -6.65
N PRO A 540 16.35 -40.79 -7.40
CA PRO A 540 15.37 -41.46 -8.28
C PRO A 540 14.07 -41.85 -7.56
N GLU A 541 14.20 -42.33 -6.33
CA GLU A 541 13.09 -42.73 -5.44
C GLU A 541 12.58 -41.57 -4.56
N GLY A 542 13.10 -40.36 -4.76
CA GLY A 542 12.73 -39.16 -4.01
C GLY A 542 11.48 -38.47 -4.57
N LEU A 543 10.98 -37.47 -3.84
CA LEU A 543 9.78 -36.71 -4.20
C LEU A 543 9.82 -36.07 -5.60
N LEU A 544 11.00 -35.70 -6.07
CA LEU A 544 11.24 -35.04 -7.36
C LEU A 544 12.05 -35.94 -8.30
N GLY A 545 12.16 -37.23 -8.00
CA GLY A 545 12.95 -38.18 -8.81
C GLY A 545 12.40 -38.36 -10.22
N GLN A 546 11.07 -38.33 -10.39
CA GLN A 546 10.42 -38.48 -11.70
C GLN A 546 10.20 -37.12 -12.38
N ILE A 547 11.28 -36.37 -12.68
CA ILE A 547 11.23 -35.00 -13.25
C ILE A 547 10.36 -34.90 -14.51
N VAL A 548 10.30 -35.96 -15.32
CA VAL A 548 9.54 -36.00 -16.58
C VAL A 548 8.03 -36.16 -16.37
N ASN A 549 7.58 -36.61 -15.19
CA ASN A 549 6.18 -36.91 -14.88
C ASN A 549 5.67 -36.15 -13.64
N LEU A 550 6.20 -34.96 -13.37
CA LEU A 550 5.77 -34.15 -12.23
C LEU A 550 4.38 -33.56 -12.47
N ASP A 551 3.58 -33.52 -11.40
CA ASP A 551 2.37 -32.71 -11.35
C ASP A 551 2.71 -31.21 -11.18
N ASP A 552 1.69 -30.35 -11.24
CA ASP A 552 1.88 -28.89 -11.14
C ASP A 552 2.52 -28.47 -9.81
N VAL A 553 2.18 -29.16 -8.71
CA VAL A 553 2.70 -28.86 -7.37
C VAL A 553 4.18 -29.20 -7.29
N SER A 554 4.56 -30.40 -7.72
CA SER A 554 5.94 -30.89 -7.70
C SER A 554 6.81 -30.09 -8.66
N THR A 555 6.25 -29.65 -9.80
CA THR A 555 6.92 -28.72 -10.72
C THR A 555 7.25 -27.38 -10.04
N ARG A 556 6.31 -26.82 -9.27
CA ARG A 556 6.57 -25.59 -8.50
C ARG A 556 7.62 -25.79 -7.41
N ILE A 557 7.56 -26.92 -6.69
CA ILE A 557 8.57 -27.30 -5.69
C ILE A 557 9.95 -27.37 -6.35
N LEU A 558 10.06 -28.06 -7.48
CA LEU A 558 11.30 -28.19 -8.25
C LEU A 558 11.88 -26.81 -8.61
N ASN A 559 11.05 -25.90 -9.12
CA ASN A 559 11.48 -24.55 -9.46
C ASN A 559 12.01 -23.77 -8.25
N TYR A 560 11.43 -23.96 -7.06
CA TYR A 560 11.93 -23.33 -5.84
C TYR A 560 13.28 -23.87 -5.39
N VAL A 561 13.50 -25.18 -5.49
CA VAL A 561 14.72 -25.82 -4.96
C VAL A 561 15.83 -26.00 -5.98
N ALA A 562 15.56 -25.73 -7.26
CA ALA A 562 16.55 -25.76 -8.34
C ALA A 562 17.89 -25.07 -8.00
N PRO A 563 17.92 -23.86 -7.40
CA PRO A 563 19.19 -23.21 -7.07
C PRO A 563 19.96 -23.86 -5.90
N VAL A 564 19.35 -24.75 -5.12
CA VAL A 564 19.96 -25.31 -3.89
C VAL A 564 20.97 -26.40 -4.22
N ALA A 565 20.69 -27.25 -5.20
CA ALA A 565 21.54 -28.37 -5.59
C ALA A 565 21.64 -28.51 -7.12
N PRO A 566 22.17 -27.50 -7.84
CA PRO A 566 22.13 -27.42 -9.30
C PRO A 566 22.80 -28.63 -9.99
N GLY A 567 23.91 -29.13 -9.44
CA GLY A 567 24.58 -30.32 -9.96
C GLY A 567 23.75 -31.60 -9.86
N ALA A 568 23.10 -31.84 -8.72
CA ALA A 568 22.23 -33.01 -8.53
C ALA A 568 20.97 -32.93 -9.39
N LEU A 569 20.45 -31.71 -9.59
CA LEU A 569 19.33 -31.47 -10.51
C LEU A 569 19.73 -31.80 -11.95
N LEU A 570 20.89 -31.33 -12.40
CA LEU A 570 21.39 -31.59 -13.74
C LEU A 570 21.59 -33.08 -14.00
N GLU A 571 22.22 -33.80 -13.07
CA GLU A 571 22.36 -35.27 -13.13
C GLU A 571 21.00 -35.97 -13.24
N ARG A 572 20.02 -35.53 -12.45
CA ARG A 572 18.67 -36.11 -12.52
C ARG A 572 17.97 -35.83 -13.84
N ILE A 573 18.12 -34.63 -14.40
CA ILE A 573 17.57 -34.29 -15.72
C ILE A 573 18.20 -35.18 -16.79
N GLU A 574 19.53 -35.31 -16.82
CA GLU A 574 20.26 -36.17 -17.76
C GLU A 574 19.77 -37.62 -17.67
N ASP A 575 19.75 -38.20 -16.46
CA ASP A 575 19.28 -39.57 -16.20
C ASP A 575 17.84 -39.78 -16.70
N ALA A 576 16.95 -38.85 -16.38
CA ALA A 576 15.54 -38.96 -16.72
C ALA A 576 15.30 -38.84 -18.24
N LEU A 577 16.06 -38.01 -18.95
CA LEU A 577 15.97 -37.88 -20.41
C LEU A 577 16.51 -39.11 -21.13
N ILE A 578 17.62 -39.67 -20.66
CA ILE A 578 18.19 -40.90 -21.20
C ILE A 578 17.21 -42.07 -20.99
N THR A 579 16.70 -42.23 -19.77
CA THR A 579 15.79 -43.34 -19.41
C THR A 579 14.46 -43.24 -20.15
N SER A 580 13.95 -42.03 -20.37
CA SER A 580 12.73 -41.79 -21.13
C SER A 580 12.94 -41.74 -22.64
N ASN A 581 14.16 -42.02 -23.15
CA ASN A 581 14.51 -41.92 -24.58
C ASN A 581 14.03 -40.60 -25.21
N PHE A 582 14.18 -39.50 -24.47
CA PHE A 582 13.79 -38.14 -24.85
C PHE A 582 12.30 -37.97 -25.23
N GLU A 583 11.41 -38.87 -24.80
CA GLU A 583 9.95 -38.77 -25.00
C GLU A 583 9.37 -37.38 -24.65
N PRO A 584 9.76 -36.72 -23.53
CA PRO A 584 9.23 -35.38 -23.20
C PRO A 584 9.50 -34.32 -24.28
N PHE A 585 10.53 -34.50 -25.10
CA PHE A 585 10.92 -33.58 -26.16
C PHE A 585 10.30 -33.90 -27.53
N LYS A 586 9.63 -35.05 -27.69
CA LYS A 586 9.02 -35.46 -28.97
C LYS A 586 7.78 -34.64 -29.34
N SER A 587 7.06 -34.10 -28.35
CA SER A 587 5.93 -33.20 -28.56
C SER A 587 6.30 -31.76 -28.22
N LEU A 588 6.08 -30.85 -29.17
CA LEU A 588 6.27 -29.41 -28.98
C LEU A 588 5.33 -28.81 -27.94
N TYR A 589 4.19 -29.47 -27.68
CA TYR A 589 3.16 -29.01 -26.76
C TYR A 589 3.23 -29.65 -25.37
N ASN A 590 4.30 -30.39 -25.06
CA ASN A 590 4.47 -30.94 -23.73
C ASN A 590 4.88 -29.82 -22.73
N PRO A 591 4.08 -29.51 -21.70
CA PRO A 591 4.44 -28.50 -20.69
C PRO A 591 5.74 -28.84 -19.94
N GLN A 592 6.07 -30.12 -19.77
CA GLN A 592 7.30 -30.59 -19.12
C GLN A 592 8.54 -30.21 -19.92
N ARG A 593 8.44 -30.19 -21.27
CA ARG A 593 9.51 -29.73 -22.16
C ARG A 593 9.92 -28.31 -21.82
N THR A 594 8.95 -27.41 -21.66
CA THR A 594 9.20 -26.00 -21.36
C THR A 594 9.87 -25.84 -20.00
N THR A 595 9.38 -26.54 -18.98
CA THR A 595 9.98 -26.53 -17.64
C THR A 595 11.44 -26.98 -17.66
N ILE A 596 11.73 -28.13 -18.30
CA ILE A 596 13.10 -28.67 -18.37
C ILE A 596 14.02 -27.73 -19.13
N ILE A 597 13.57 -27.17 -20.27
CA ILE A 597 14.36 -26.19 -21.04
C ILE A 597 14.67 -24.96 -20.20
N ASN A 598 13.68 -24.40 -19.50
CA ASN A 598 13.88 -23.22 -18.65
C ASN A 598 14.89 -23.52 -17.52
N LEU A 599 14.82 -24.69 -16.90
CA LEU A 599 15.78 -25.11 -15.88
C LEU A 599 17.19 -25.27 -16.45
N LEU A 600 17.35 -25.91 -17.61
CA LEU A 600 18.64 -26.03 -18.28
C LEU A 600 19.24 -24.66 -18.64
N GLN A 601 18.41 -23.72 -19.10
CA GLN A 601 18.85 -22.35 -19.34
C GLN A 601 19.35 -21.66 -18.06
N LEU A 602 18.63 -21.83 -16.95
CA LEU A 602 19.05 -21.29 -15.65
C LEU A 602 20.36 -21.92 -15.16
N LEU A 603 20.52 -23.24 -15.30
CA LEU A 603 21.73 -23.96 -14.90
C LEU A 603 22.93 -23.59 -15.79
N ALA A 604 22.71 -23.32 -17.07
CA ALA A 604 23.75 -22.96 -18.01
C ALA A 604 24.45 -21.62 -17.69
N TYR A 605 23.86 -20.76 -16.85
CA TYR A 605 24.54 -19.54 -16.39
C TYR A 605 25.82 -19.84 -15.60
N GLU A 606 25.90 -21.00 -14.93
CA GLU A 606 27.12 -21.42 -14.26
C GLU A 606 28.07 -22.11 -15.24
N ALA A 607 29.27 -21.55 -15.40
CA ALA A 607 30.28 -22.03 -16.36
C ALA A 607 30.59 -23.55 -16.23
N ARG A 608 30.51 -24.09 -15.01
CA ARG A 608 30.75 -25.53 -14.74
C ARG A 608 29.64 -26.46 -15.28
N TYR A 609 28.44 -25.94 -15.54
CA TYR A 609 27.28 -26.71 -16.01
C TYR A 609 26.92 -26.43 -17.47
N PHE A 610 27.41 -25.32 -18.03
CA PHE A 610 27.11 -24.86 -19.40
C PHE A 610 27.26 -25.95 -20.48
N GLU A 611 28.44 -26.58 -20.56
CA GLU A 611 28.74 -27.62 -21.57
C GLU A 611 27.84 -28.84 -21.47
N ARG A 612 27.37 -29.17 -20.26
CA ARG A 612 26.44 -30.28 -20.02
C ARG A 612 25.02 -29.90 -20.40
N CYS A 613 24.60 -28.66 -20.14
CA CYS A 613 23.24 -28.20 -20.46
C CYS A 613 22.98 -27.99 -21.96
N ILE A 614 24.03 -27.75 -22.76
CA ILE A 614 23.93 -27.57 -24.21
C ILE A 614 23.81 -28.91 -24.97
N LYS A 615 24.43 -29.95 -24.43
CA LYS A 615 24.39 -31.31 -24.99
C LYS A 615 23.03 -31.94 -24.76
#